data_AF-A0A7J9SJM7-F1
#
_entry.id   AF-A0A7J9SJM7-F1
#
_cell.length_a   1.000
_cell.length_b   1.000
_cell.length_c   1.000
_cell.angle_alpha   90.00
_cell.angle_beta   90.00
_cell.angle_gamma   90.00
#
_symmetry.space_group_name_H-M   'P 1'
#
loop_
_entity.id
_entity.type
_entity.pdbx_description
1 polymer ?
#
loop_
_entity_poly.entity_id
_entity_poly.type
_entity_poly.pdbx_seq_one_letter_code
_entity_poly.pdbx_strand_id
1 'polypeptide(L)'
;MASDSHSSLRDPRTHVRAVGGAFAVVALVVLLASVAVALGAPLLDAAGIARGSALRLALRSTFQFVGFGVAGVGYLLVTDRVDLVTVRWPTRNDLKWFGLGFAGLLGLYVAATAVFGALGVSGADSAIVEQGADQPVYFLYLVPVTILLVGPTEELIFRGILQGLFREAYGTAVAVAVASAVFAAVHISSYSGEGLLATLAVVLLLGGVLGVVYENCRNLAVPAAIHGLFNTVQFAAAYATTTGLVGP
;
A
#
# COMPACT_ATOMS: atom_id res chain seq x y z
N MET A 1 -14.10 19.49 24.78
CA MET A 1 -13.78 18.61 23.64
C MET A 1 -14.64 18.83 22.39
N ALA A 2 -15.83 19.47 22.47
CA ALA A 2 -16.62 19.82 21.28
C ALA A 2 -16.29 21.19 20.65
N SER A 3 -15.48 22.04 21.31
CA SER A 3 -15.13 23.38 20.82
C SER A 3 -14.04 23.39 19.73
N ASP A 4 -13.17 22.38 19.72
CA ASP A 4 -11.93 22.42 18.93
C ASP A 4 -12.12 21.81 17.52
N SER A 5 -13.12 20.94 17.34
CA SER A 5 -13.46 20.38 16.02
C SER A 5 -14.09 21.42 15.08
N HIS A 6 -14.78 22.44 15.63
CA HIS A 6 -15.38 23.50 14.83
C HIS A 6 -14.36 24.54 14.32
N SER A 7 -13.18 24.65 14.96
CA SER A 7 -12.14 25.61 14.55
C SER A 7 -11.30 25.09 13.39
N SER A 8 -10.97 23.79 13.34
CA SER A 8 -10.16 23.23 12.25
C SER A 8 -10.89 23.26 10.89
N LEU A 9 -12.21 23.02 10.88
CA LEU A 9 -13.04 23.10 9.68
C LEU A 9 -13.10 24.52 9.08
N ARG A 10 -12.84 25.55 9.89
CA ARG A 10 -12.90 26.97 9.49
C ARG A 10 -11.54 27.57 9.13
N ASP A 11 -10.43 26.88 9.37
CA ASP A 11 -9.09 27.37 9.00
C ASP A 11 -8.73 26.94 7.57
N PRO A 12 -8.67 27.87 6.59
CA PRO A 12 -8.27 27.57 5.22
C PRO A 12 -6.88 26.94 5.12
N ARG A 13 -5.99 27.22 6.09
CA ARG A 13 -4.63 26.68 6.10
C ARG A 13 -4.63 25.17 6.29
N THR A 14 -5.55 24.62 7.08
CA THR A 14 -5.66 23.18 7.31
C THR A 14 -6.09 22.45 6.04
N HIS A 15 -7.04 23.01 5.30
CA HIS A 15 -7.51 22.47 4.03
C HIS A 15 -6.43 22.52 2.94
N VAL A 16 -5.75 23.66 2.82
CA VAL A 16 -4.63 23.84 1.87
C VAL A 16 -3.49 22.88 2.21
N ARG A 17 -3.16 22.69 3.50
CA ARG A 17 -2.17 21.71 3.93
C ARG A 17 -2.58 20.27 3.61
N ALA A 18 -3.85 19.92 3.80
CA ALA A 18 -4.30 18.57 3.50
C ALA A 18 -4.21 18.24 2.01
N VAL A 19 -4.78 19.10 1.15
CA VAL A 19 -4.78 18.89 -0.30
C VAL A 19 -3.38 19.07 -0.88
N GLY A 20 -2.70 20.15 -0.53
CA GLY A 20 -1.34 20.44 -1.01
C GLY A 20 -0.31 19.44 -0.50
N GLY A 21 -0.42 19.01 0.75
CA GLY A 21 0.43 17.98 1.34
C GLY A 21 0.24 16.62 0.70
N ALA A 22 -1.01 16.23 0.42
CA ALA A 22 -1.30 14.99 -0.31
C ALA A 22 -0.74 15.02 -1.74
N PHE A 23 -0.89 16.12 -2.47
CA PHE A 23 -0.29 16.26 -3.79
C PHE A 23 1.25 16.20 -3.72
N ALA A 24 1.85 16.94 -2.78
CA ALA A 24 3.29 16.99 -2.59
C ALA A 24 3.87 15.61 -2.27
N VAL A 25 3.28 14.87 -1.33
CA VAL A 25 3.80 13.55 -0.95
C VAL A 25 3.63 12.53 -2.07
N VAL A 26 2.51 12.54 -2.81
CA VAL A 26 2.31 11.64 -3.97
C VAL A 26 3.33 11.97 -5.07
N ALA A 27 3.54 13.26 -5.37
CA ALA A 27 4.55 13.68 -6.35
C ALA A 27 5.97 13.29 -5.93
N LEU A 28 6.32 13.49 -4.64
CA LEU A 28 7.60 13.08 -4.06
C LEU A 28 7.81 11.57 -4.17
N VAL A 29 6.77 10.79 -3.87
CA VAL A 29 6.79 9.33 -3.98
C VAL A 29 7.09 8.90 -5.41
N VAL A 30 6.37 9.43 -6.41
CA VAL A 30 6.61 9.10 -7.83
C VAL A 30 8.03 9.49 -8.25
N LEU A 31 8.47 10.69 -7.90
CA LEU A 31 9.80 11.21 -8.25
C LEU A 31 10.92 10.37 -7.61
N LEU A 32 10.89 10.18 -6.30
CA LEU A 32 11.97 9.52 -5.57
C LEU A 32 11.99 8.01 -5.79
N ALA A 33 10.84 7.39 -6.02
CA ALA A 33 10.77 6.00 -6.48
C ALA A 33 11.44 5.83 -7.84
N SER A 34 11.15 6.74 -8.78
CA SER A 34 11.73 6.72 -10.13
C SER A 34 13.24 6.99 -10.10
N VAL A 35 13.69 7.95 -9.29
CA VAL A 35 15.12 8.24 -9.08
C VAL A 35 15.82 7.02 -8.45
N ALA A 36 15.25 6.42 -7.41
CA ALA A 36 15.85 5.25 -6.75
C ALA A 36 15.98 4.06 -7.71
N VAL A 37 14.95 3.79 -8.53
CA VAL A 37 15.01 2.76 -9.58
C VAL A 37 16.08 3.08 -10.63
N ALA A 38 16.13 4.32 -11.09
CA ALA A 38 17.11 4.76 -12.09
C ALA A 38 18.55 4.65 -11.58
N LEU A 39 18.80 4.97 -10.31
CA LEU A 39 20.10 4.80 -9.66
C LEU A 39 20.43 3.34 -9.37
N GLY A 40 19.43 2.50 -9.08
CA GLY A 40 19.60 1.08 -8.84
C GLY A 40 19.99 0.29 -10.10
N ALA A 41 19.45 0.66 -11.27
CA ALA A 41 19.70 -0.03 -12.53
C ALA A 41 21.21 -0.22 -12.88
N PRO A 42 22.07 0.82 -12.87
CA PRO A 42 23.50 0.65 -13.15
C PRO A 42 24.22 -0.17 -12.06
N LEU A 43 23.76 -0.11 -10.81
CA LEU A 43 24.33 -0.94 -9.72
C LEU A 43 24.05 -2.43 -9.97
N LEU A 44 22.85 -2.76 -10.44
CA LEU A 44 22.48 -4.13 -10.79
C LEU A 44 23.23 -4.64 -12.03
N ASP A 45 23.49 -3.77 -13.01
CA ASP A 45 24.33 -4.06 -14.17
C ASP A 45 25.79 -4.32 -13.73
N ALA A 46 26.34 -3.46 -12.87
CA ALA A 46 27.70 -3.62 -12.33
C ALA A 46 27.86 -4.88 -11.47
N ALA A 47 26.80 -5.28 -10.76
CA ALA A 47 26.75 -6.53 -9.99
C ALA A 47 26.52 -7.78 -10.84
N GLY A 48 26.37 -7.64 -12.17
CA GLY A 48 26.20 -8.77 -13.09
C GLY A 48 24.85 -9.49 -12.97
N ILE A 49 23.84 -8.88 -12.35
CA ILE A 49 22.50 -9.47 -12.22
C ILE A 49 21.85 -9.50 -13.61
N ALA A 50 21.21 -10.58 -14.05
CA ALA A 50 20.66 -10.61 -15.41
C ALA A 50 19.41 -9.69 -15.59
N ARG A 51 19.31 -9.00 -16.74
CA ARG A 51 18.25 -8.02 -17.08
C ARG A 51 16.83 -8.55 -16.97
N GLY A 52 16.61 -9.81 -17.33
CA GLY A 52 15.31 -10.47 -17.26
C GLY A 52 15.12 -11.34 -16.02
N SER A 53 16.04 -11.38 -15.06
CA SER A 53 15.92 -12.30 -13.92
C SER A 53 14.88 -11.86 -12.91
N ALA A 54 14.19 -12.83 -12.31
CA ALA A 54 13.29 -12.62 -11.17
C ALA A 54 13.95 -11.84 -10.02
N LEU A 55 15.25 -12.07 -9.75
CA LEU A 55 16.00 -11.34 -8.73
C LEU A 55 16.09 -9.84 -9.08
N ARG A 56 16.37 -9.50 -10.33
CA ARG A 56 16.43 -8.09 -10.77
C ARG A 56 15.07 -7.41 -10.65
N LEU A 57 13.98 -8.09 -11.00
CA LEU A 57 12.63 -7.56 -10.84
C LEU A 57 12.34 -7.26 -9.36
N ALA A 58 12.64 -8.18 -8.46
CA ALA A 58 12.47 -7.97 -7.03
C ALA A 58 13.35 -6.83 -6.49
N LEU A 59 14.62 -6.74 -6.90
CA LEU A 59 15.51 -5.65 -6.52
C LEU A 59 15.07 -4.29 -7.07
N ARG A 60 14.51 -4.25 -8.29
CA ARG A 60 13.89 -3.04 -8.83
C ARG A 60 12.74 -2.57 -7.93
N SER A 61 11.87 -3.48 -7.51
CA SER A 61 10.81 -3.18 -6.54
C SER A 61 11.39 -2.70 -5.20
N THR A 62 12.49 -3.32 -4.72
CA THR A 62 13.22 -2.83 -3.54
C THR A 62 13.64 -1.37 -3.70
N PHE A 63 14.29 -1.00 -4.80
CA PHE A 63 14.68 0.40 -5.06
C PHE A 63 13.47 1.33 -5.10
N GLN A 64 12.39 0.93 -5.77
CA GLN A 64 11.15 1.70 -5.83
C GLN A 64 10.62 2.02 -4.42
N PHE A 65 10.51 1.01 -3.55
CA PHE A 65 9.95 1.20 -2.21
C PHE A 65 10.95 1.83 -1.22
N VAL A 66 12.26 1.71 -1.44
CA VAL A 66 13.24 2.59 -0.77
C VAL A 66 12.96 4.05 -1.11
N GLY A 67 12.71 4.36 -2.39
CA GLY A 67 12.28 5.70 -2.82
C GLY A 67 10.98 6.17 -2.16
N PHE A 68 9.98 5.29 -2.00
CA PHE A 68 8.76 5.58 -1.23
C PHE A 68 9.09 5.94 0.22
N GLY A 69 9.91 5.13 0.88
CA GLY A 69 10.32 5.35 2.27
C GLY A 69 11.04 6.69 2.44
N VAL A 70 12.00 7.01 1.55
CA VAL A 70 12.70 8.29 1.54
C VAL A 70 11.74 9.45 1.32
N ALA A 71 10.76 9.31 0.42
CA ALA A 71 9.74 10.33 0.18
C ALA A 71 8.88 10.59 1.41
N GLY A 72 8.37 9.54 2.05
CA GLY A 72 7.52 9.65 3.24
C GLY A 72 8.25 10.23 4.44
N VAL A 73 9.42 9.66 4.77
CA VAL A 73 10.25 10.15 5.88
C VAL A 73 10.74 11.57 5.59
N GLY A 74 11.22 11.84 4.38
CA GLY A 74 11.66 13.17 3.96
C GLY A 74 10.55 14.21 4.07
N TYR A 75 9.33 13.89 3.63
CA TYR A 75 8.18 14.77 3.80
C TYR A 75 7.93 15.10 5.28
N LEU A 76 7.89 14.09 6.15
CA LEU A 76 7.64 14.27 7.58
C LEU A 76 8.72 15.14 8.25
N LEU A 77 9.99 14.93 7.91
CA LEU A 77 11.10 15.69 8.48
C LEU A 77 11.13 17.13 7.99
N VAL A 78 10.95 17.36 6.67
CA VAL A 78 11.00 18.71 6.08
C VAL A 78 9.80 19.56 6.51
N THR A 79 8.64 18.93 6.74
CA THR A 79 7.41 19.64 7.15
C THR A 79 7.22 19.68 8.67
N ASP A 80 8.15 19.11 9.44
CA ASP A 80 8.06 18.96 10.91
C ASP A 80 6.74 18.29 11.35
N ARG A 81 6.33 17.24 10.63
CA ARG A 81 5.05 16.53 10.80
C ARG A 81 5.18 15.11 11.31
N VAL A 82 6.27 14.78 12.00
CA VAL A 82 6.48 13.44 12.59
C VAL A 82 5.36 13.03 13.56
N ASP A 83 4.61 13.99 14.09
CA ASP A 83 3.41 13.79 14.92
C ASP A 83 2.28 13.02 14.21
N LEU A 84 2.24 13.06 12.87
CA LEU A 84 1.23 12.34 12.08
C LEU A 84 1.37 10.82 12.21
N VAL A 85 2.57 10.33 12.54
CA VAL A 85 2.91 8.92 12.47
C VAL A 85 3.30 8.41 13.85
N THR A 86 2.53 7.44 14.35
CA THR A 86 2.82 6.76 15.61
C THR A 86 3.27 5.33 15.32
N VAL A 87 4.48 4.98 15.78
CA VAL A 87 5.02 3.62 15.77
C VAL A 87 5.39 3.26 17.20
N ARG A 88 4.86 2.14 17.70
CA ARG A 88 5.11 1.66 19.06
C ARG A 88 5.03 0.14 19.12
N TRP A 89 5.57 -0.44 20.19
CA TRP A 89 5.40 -1.86 20.46
C TRP A 89 3.91 -2.24 20.54
N PRO A 90 3.49 -3.37 19.92
CA PRO A 90 2.09 -3.79 19.92
C PRO A 90 1.53 -4.08 21.31
N THR A 91 0.31 -3.62 21.54
CA THR A 91 -0.52 -3.91 22.72
C THR A 91 -1.50 -5.05 22.41
N ARG A 92 -2.22 -5.53 23.43
CA ARG A 92 -3.30 -6.53 23.23
C ARG A 92 -4.39 -6.02 22.28
N ASN A 93 -4.73 -4.73 22.33
CA ASN A 93 -5.69 -4.15 21.41
C ASN A 93 -5.16 -4.15 19.97
N ASP A 94 -3.87 -3.90 19.79
CA ASP A 94 -3.23 -3.97 18.46
C ASP A 94 -3.26 -5.40 17.91
N LEU A 95 -3.03 -6.42 18.74
CA LEU A 95 -3.14 -7.83 18.32
C LEU A 95 -4.57 -8.21 17.92
N LYS A 96 -5.58 -7.68 18.61
CA LYS A 96 -6.99 -7.84 18.21
C LYS A 96 -7.24 -7.25 16.83
N TRP A 97 -6.82 -6.00 16.62
CA TRP A 97 -7.01 -5.31 15.33
C TRP A 97 -6.15 -5.89 14.21
N PHE A 98 -4.99 -6.44 14.54
CA PHE A 98 -4.18 -7.25 13.64
C PHE A 98 -4.97 -8.45 13.12
N GLY A 99 -5.52 -9.27 14.03
CA GLY A 99 -6.29 -10.46 13.65
C GLY A 99 -7.57 -10.11 12.88
N LEU A 100 -8.34 -9.13 13.36
CA LEU A 100 -9.58 -8.68 12.70
C LEU A 100 -9.30 -8.06 11.33
N GLY A 101 -8.28 -7.22 11.22
CA GLY A 101 -7.91 -6.57 9.97
C GLY A 101 -7.40 -7.57 8.94
N PHE A 102 -6.52 -8.50 9.36
CA PHE A 102 -6.00 -9.53 8.47
C PHE A 102 -7.09 -10.49 7.97
N ALA A 103 -7.95 -10.97 8.88
CA ALA A 103 -9.12 -11.77 8.50
C ALA A 103 -10.10 -10.97 7.62
N GLY A 104 -10.27 -9.67 7.89
CA GLY A 104 -11.09 -8.76 7.10
C GLY A 104 -10.59 -8.59 5.67
N LEU A 105 -9.27 -8.42 5.47
CA LEU A 105 -8.69 -8.35 4.12
C LEU A 105 -8.87 -9.65 3.35
N LEU A 106 -8.56 -10.80 3.98
CA LEU A 106 -8.73 -12.11 3.34
C LEU A 106 -10.20 -12.39 3.00
N GLY A 107 -11.10 -12.15 3.96
CA GLY A 107 -12.53 -12.35 3.77
C GLY A 107 -13.10 -11.45 2.67
N LEU A 108 -12.71 -10.18 2.63
CA LEU A 108 -13.10 -9.24 1.58
C LEU A 108 -12.58 -9.68 0.21
N TYR A 109 -11.32 -10.11 0.12
CA TYR A 109 -10.73 -10.60 -1.13
C TYR A 109 -11.45 -11.85 -1.66
N VAL A 110 -11.69 -12.84 -0.79
CA VAL A 110 -12.44 -14.06 -1.15
C VAL A 110 -13.87 -13.73 -1.55
N ALA A 111 -14.55 -12.87 -0.80
CA ALA A 111 -15.92 -12.45 -1.12
C ALA A 111 -15.98 -11.72 -2.47
N ALA A 112 -15.04 -10.81 -2.74
CA ALA A 112 -14.96 -10.12 -4.03
C ALA A 112 -14.75 -11.10 -5.19
N THR A 113 -13.83 -12.05 -5.02
CA THR A 113 -13.57 -13.10 -6.03
C THR A 113 -14.81 -13.96 -6.29
N ALA A 114 -15.54 -14.32 -5.24
CA ALA A 114 -16.79 -15.08 -5.37
C ALA A 114 -17.89 -14.27 -6.08
N VAL A 115 -18.03 -12.97 -5.76
CA VAL A 115 -18.97 -12.07 -6.43
C VAL A 115 -18.62 -11.91 -7.91
N PHE A 116 -17.34 -11.75 -8.24
CA PHE A 116 -16.86 -11.67 -9.62
C PHE A 116 -17.22 -12.94 -10.40
N GLY A 117 -16.95 -14.12 -9.83
CA GLY A 117 -17.35 -15.39 -10.42
C GLY A 117 -18.86 -15.53 -10.63
N ALA A 118 -19.67 -15.10 -9.66
CA ALA A 118 -21.14 -15.16 -9.75
C ALA A 118 -21.72 -14.19 -10.80
N LEU A 119 -21.05 -13.06 -11.03
CA LEU A 119 -21.48 -12.05 -12.02
C LEU A 119 -20.84 -12.25 -13.40
N GLY A 120 -19.97 -13.26 -13.57
CA GLY A 120 -19.23 -13.46 -14.81
C GLY A 120 -18.24 -12.31 -15.12
N VAL A 121 -17.80 -11.59 -14.09
CA VAL A 121 -16.83 -10.50 -14.20
C VAL A 121 -15.44 -11.07 -13.98
N SER A 122 -14.55 -10.89 -14.95
CA SER A 122 -13.13 -11.21 -14.76
C SER A 122 -12.42 -10.11 -13.97
N GLY A 123 -11.46 -10.49 -13.13
CA GLY A 123 -10.53 -9.52 -12.53
C GLY A 123 -9.55 -8.99 -13.57
N ALA A 124 -9.05 -7.78 -13.35
CA ALA A 124 -8.01 -7.17 -14.17
C ALA A 124 -6.69 -7.96 -14.17
N ASP A 125 -5.95 -7.88 -15.27
CA ASP A 125 -4.62 -8.45 -15.39
C ASP A 125 -3.64 -7.74 -14.46
N SER A 126 -2.86 -8.50 -13.69
CA SER A 126 -1.87 -7.94 -12.75
C SER A 126 -0.47 -7.97 -13.35
N ALA A 127 0.20 -6.81 -13.37
CA ALA A 127 1.58 -6.69 -13.83
C ALA A 127 2.55 -7.58 -13.01
N ILE A 128 2.26 -7.82 -11.73
CA ILE A 128 3.07 -8.70 -10.87
C ILE A 128 2.90 -10.17 -11.29
N VAL A 129 1.66 -10.58 -11.55
CA VAL A 129 1.36 -11.96 -11.98
C VAL A 129 1.94 -12.23 -13.37
N GLU A 130 1.83 -11.28 -14.29
CA GLU A 130 2.43 -11.36 -15.63
C GLU A 130 3.95 -11.52 -15.53
N GLN A 131 4.63 -10.69 -14.74
CA GLN A 131 6.08 -10.77 -14.53
C GLN A 131 6.54 -12.10 -13.91
N GLY A 132 5.70 -12.70 -13.06
CA GLY A 132 6.01 -13.96 -12.38
C GLY A 132 5.59 -15.21 -13.16
N ALA A 133 4.85 -15.07 -14.26
CA ALA A 133 4.34 -16.20 -15.04
C ALA A 133 5.47 -17.09 -15.57
N ASP A 134 6.52 -16.48 -16.13
CA ASP A 134 7.66 -17.22 -16.69
C ASP A 134 8.71 -17.61 -15.63
N GLN A 135 8.74 -16.91 -14.48
CA GLN A 135 9.72 -17.13 -13.41
C GLN A 135 9.04 -17.06 -12.04
N PRO A 136 8.36 -18.14 -11.60
CA PRO A 136 7.54 -18.13 -10.38
C PRO A 136 8.32 -17.77 -9.12
N VAL A 137 9.63 -18.06 -9.07
CA VAL A 137 10.52 -17.68 -7.96
C VAL A 137 10.48 -16.18 -7.66
N TYR A 138 10.10 -15.34 -8.63
CA TYR A 138 9.84 -13.92 -8.43
C TYR A 138 8.87 -13.65 -7.27
N PHE A 139 7.77 -14.40 -7.19
CA PHE A 139 6.79 -14.26 -6.11
C PHE A 139 7.42 -14.49 -4.72
N LEU A 140 8.34 -15.45 -4.60
CA LEU A 140 9.05 -15.73 -3.35
C LEU A 140 10.01 -14.59 -2.97
N TYR A 141 10.69 -13.99 -3.95
CA TYR A 141 11.52 -12.82 -3.70
C TYR A 141 10.71 -11.59 -3.31
N LEU A 142 9.46 -11.47 -3.74
CA LEU A 142 8.59 -10.38 -3.31
C LEU A 142 8.12 -10.50 -1.86
N VAL A 143 8.16 -11.68 -1.23
CA VAL A 143 7.77 -11.86 0.18
C VAL A 143 8.58 -10.97 1.15
N PRO A 144 9.92 -11.03 1.19
CA PRO A 144 10.68 -10.12 2.04
C PRO A 144 10.51 -8.65 1.61
N VAL A 145 10.39 -8.38 0.31
CA VAL A 145 10.18 -7.01 -0.19
C VAL A 145 8.86 -6.44 0.32
N THR A 146 7.78 -7.22 0.33
CA THR A 146 6.47 -6.70 0.75
C THR A 146 6.34 -6.55 2.25
N ILE A 147 6.96 -7.43 3.03
CA ILE A 147 6.92 -7.36 4.49
C ILE A 147 7.78 -6.19 4.99
N LEU A 148 8.96 -6.00 4.40
CA LEU A 148 9.95 -5.04 4.90
C LEU A 148 9.81 -3.65 4.26
N LEU A 149 9.30 -3.56 3.03
CA LEU A 149 9.27 -2.32 2.27
C LEU A 149 7.87 -1.94 1.81
N VAL A 150 7.17 -2.76 1.03
CA VAL A 150 5.85 -2.38 0.46
C VAL A 150 4.87 -2.00 1.56
N GLY A 151 4.56 -2.93 2.48
CA GLY A 151 3.62 -2.69 3.57
C GLY A 151 4.03 -1.47 4.41
N PRO A 152 5.23 -1.43 4.99
CA PRO A 152 5.66 -0.29 5.81
C PRO A 152 5.66 1.05 5.10
N THR A 153 6.18 1.12 3.87
CA THR A 153 6.34 2.40 3.17
C THR A 153 5.04 2.88 2.55
N GLU A 154 4.19 2.00 2.03
CA GLU A 154 2.86 2.42 1.57
C GLU A 154 1.99 2.86 2.75
N GLU A 155 1.95 2.11 3.86
CA GLU A 155 1.18 2.53 5.02
C GLU A 155 1.68 3.86 5.60
N LEU A 156 2.98 4.11 5.59
CA LEU A 156 3.55 5.42 5.96
C LEU A 156 2.95 6.56 5.13
N ILE A 157 2.86 6.39 3.82
CA ILE A 157 2.29 7.39 2.92
C ILE A 157 0.78 7.51 3.16
N PHE A 158 0.03 6.42 3.02
CA PHE A 158 -1.43 6.49 2.95
C PHE A 158 -2.09 6.65 4.32
N ARG A 159 -1.63 5.93 5.35
CA ARG A 159 -2.27 5.91 6.69
C ARG A 159 -1.60 6.90 7.64
N GLY A 160 -0.28 7.01 7.55
CA GLY A 160 0.48 8.02 8.27
C GLY A 160 0.18 9.42 7.75
N ILE A 161 0.62 9.73 6.53
CA ILE A 161 0.62 11.09 5.99
C ILE A 161 -0.75 11.48 5.44
N LEU A 162 -1.26 10.83 4.39
CA LEU A 162 -2.50 11.27 3.72
C LEU A 162 -3.70 11.22 4.66
N GLN A 163 -3.96 10.06 5.27
CA GLN A 163 -5.06 9.93 6.22
C GLN A 163 -4.86 10.83 7.44
N GLY A 164 -3.62 11.04 7.90
CA GLY A 164 -3.34 11.98 8.99
C GLY A 164 -3.73 13.42 8.66
N LEU A 165 -3.28 13.92 7.51
CA LEU A 165 -3.59 15.26 7.02
C LEU A 165 -5.10 15.48 6.82
N PHE A 166 -5.78 14.52 6.20
CA PHE A 166 -7.23 14.63 5.98
C PHE A 166 -8.03 14.45 7.27
N ARG A 167 -7.53 13.70 8.26
CA ARG A 167 -8.20 13.56 9.56
C ARG A 167 -8.22 14.88 10.30
N GLU A 168 -7.15 15.66 10.26
CA GLU A 168 -7.07 17.00 10.85
C GLU A 168 -8.03 17.99 10.18
N ALA A 169 -8.16 17.92 8.86
CA ALA A 169 -8.96 18.83 8.07
C ALA A 169 -10.46 18.49 8.04
N TYR A 170 -10.81 17.20 7.96
CA TYR A 170 -12.16 16.75 7.62
C TYR A 170 -12.70 15.62 8.52
N GLY A 171 -11.91 15.17 9.50
CA GLY A 171 -12.27 14.07 10.40
C GLY A 171 -12.04 12.68 9.82
N THR A 172 -12.19 11.67 10.67
CA THR A 172 -11.77 10.28 10.40
C THR A 172 -12.44 9.64 9.19
N ALA A 173 -13.76 9.81 9.02
CA ALA A 173 -14.49 9.15 7.93
C ALA A 173 -14.02 9.63 6.54
N VAL A 174 -13.87 10.94 6.37
CA VAL A 174 -13.35 11.53 5.11
C VAL A 174 -11.90 11.12 4.90
N ALA A 175 -11.09 11.10 5.96
CA ALA A 175 -9.70 10.70 5.88
C ALA A 175 -9.50 9.28 5.36
N VAL A 176 -10.25 8.32 5.90
CA VAL A 176 -10.21 6.92 5.44
C VAL A 176 -10.67 6.82 3.98
N ALA A 177 -11.77 7.49 3.62
CA ALA A 177 -12.29 7.44 2.26
C ALA A 177 -11.29 8.02 1.25
N VAL A 178 -10.73 9.21 1.51
CA VAL A 178 -9.78 9.86 0.61
C VAL A 178 -8.47 9.09 0.51
N ALA A 179 -7.89 8.67 1.64
CA ALA A 179 -6.64 7.90 1.61
C ALA A 179 -6.81 6.58 0.85
N SER A 180 -7.96 5.91 1.00
CA SER A 180 -8.27 4.67 0.27
C SER A 180 -8.51 4.90 -1.22
N ALA A 181 -9.15 6.01 -1.58
CA ALA A 181 -9.34 6.39 -2.98
C ALA A 181 -8.01 6.73 -3.67
N VAL A 182 -7.13 7.48 -3.01
CA VAL A 182 -5.80 7.79 -3.54
C VAL A 182 -4.93 6.53 -3.61
N PHE A 183 -5.01 5.65 -2.60
CA PHE A 183 -4.37 4.33 -2.62
C PHE A 183 -4.81 3.51 -3.84
N ALA A 184 -6.12 3.41 -4.10
CA ALA A 184 -6.61 2.73 -5.29
C ALA A 184 -6.16 3.42 -6.59
N ALA A 185 -6.17 4.75 -6.65
CA ALA A 185 -5.77 5.48 -7.85
C ALA A 185 -4.31 5.23 -8.25
N VAL A 186 -3.38 5.14 -7.29
CA VAL A 186 -1.98 4.84 -7.63
C VAL A 186 -1.77 3.41 -8.11
N HIS A 187 -2.72 2.50 -7.85
CA HIS A 187 -2.69 1.12 -8.34
C HIS A 187 -3.14 0.98 -9.79
N ILE A 188 -3.64 2.04 -10.44
CA ILE A 188 -4.07 2.00 -11.85
C ILE A 188 -2.95 1.47 -12.76
N SER A 189 -1.69 1.84 -12.50
CA SER A 189 -0.55 1.37 -13.32
C SER A 189 -0.15 -0.08 -13.08
N SER A 190 -0.69 -0.73 -12.04
CA SER A 190 -0.38 -2.12 -11.67
C SER A 190 -1.34 -3.13 -12.30
N TYR A 191 -2.41 -2.64 -12.92
CA TYR A 191 -3.47 -3.46 -13.50
C TYR A 191 -3.84 -2.99 -14.91
N SER A 192 -4.24 -3.93 -15.77
CA SER A 192 -4.71 -3.66 -17.13
C SER A 192 -5.85 -4.58 -17.53
N GLY A 193 -6.42 -4.38 -18.71
CA GLY A 193 -7.46 -5.25 -19.26
C GLY A 193 -8.87 -4.97 -18.72
N GLU A 194 -9.79 -5.87 -19.07
CA GLU A 194 -11.18 -5.83 -18.59
C GLU A 194 -11.24 -6.04 -17.07
N GLY A 195 -12.23 -5.46 -16.41
CA GLY A 195 -12.36 -5.58 -14.94
C GLY A 195 -11.49 -4.61 -14.13
N LEU A 196 -10.72 -3.71 -14.75
CA LEU A 196 -9.89 -2.69 -14.06
C LEU A 196 -10.66 -1.95 -12.96
N LEU A 197 -11.85 -1.39 -13.28
CA LEU A 197 -12.65 -0.66 -12.30
C LEU A 197 -13.12 -1.56 -11.15
N ALA A 198 -13.45 -2.82 -11.43
CA ALA A 198 -13.88 -3.77 -10.42
C ALA A 198 -12.71 -4.11 -9.48
N THR A 199 -11.52 -4.40 -10.02
CA THR A 199 -10.30 -4.62 -9.24
C THR A 199 -9.94 -3.39 -8.39
N LEU A 200 -10.00 -2.17 -8.97
CA LEU A 200 -9.73 -0.94 -8.22
C LEU A 200 -10.76 -0.68 -7.11
N ALA A 201 -12.02 -1.07 -7.30
CA ALA A 201 -13.02 -1.02 -6.24
C ALA A 201 -12.64 -1.96 -5.09
N VAL A 202 -12.13 -3.17 -5.38
CA VAL A 202 -11.62 -4.08 -4.35
C VAL A 202 -10.41 -3.48 -3.64
N VAL A 203 -9.44 -2.90 -4.37
CA VAL A 203 -8.27 -2.22 -3.79
C VAL A 203 -8.71 -1.05 -2.89
N LEU A 204 -9.72 -0.28 -3.28
CA LEU A 204 -10.30 0.80 -2.47
C LEU A 204 -10.87 0.23 -1.16
N LEU A 205 -11.64 -0.86 -1.22
CA LEU A 205 -12.24 -1.46 -0.04
C LEU A 205 -11.18 -2.06 0.91
N LEU A 206 -10.17 -2.76 0.36
CA LEU A 206 -9.02 -3.27 1.13
C LEU A 206 -8.27 -2.10 1.79
N GLY A 207 -8.09 -1.01 1.05
CA GLY A 207 -7.50 0.21 1.57
C GLY A 207 -8.31 0.81 2.73
N GLY A 208 -9.64 0.76 2.64
CA GLY A 208 -10.56 1.17 3.69
C GLY A 208 -10.40 0.34 4.96
N VAL A 209 -10.26 -0.98 4.84
CA VAL A 209 -10.02 -1.88 5.98
C VAL A 209 -8.72 -1.49 6.70
N LEU A 210 -7.62 -1.28 5.96
CA LEU A 210 -6.35 -0.83 6.54
C LEU A 210 -6.47 0.54 7.23
N GLY A 211 -7.21 1.47 6.62
CA GLY A 211 -7.50 2.77 7.20
C GLY A 211 -8.28 2.68 8.52
N VAL A 212 -9.30 1.82 8.59
CA VAL A 212 -10.07 1.56 9.82
C VAL A 212 -9.20 0.90 10.89
N VAL A 213 -8.37 -0.09 10.52
CA VAL A 213 -7.42 -0.70 11.46
C VAL A 213 -6.52 0.36 12.07
N TYR A 214 -5.94 1.23 11.24
CA TYR A 214 -5.04 2.29 11.70
C TYR A 214 -5.72 3.26 12.68
N GLU A 215 -6.97 3.67 12.44
CA GLU A 215 -7.70 4.58 13.34
C GLU A 215 -7.96 3.94 14.71
N ASN A 216 -8.18 2.63 14.76
CA ASN A 216 -8.51 1.93 15.99
C ASN A 216 -7.26 1.51 16.81
N CYS A 217 -6.09 1.36 16.18
CA CYS A 217 -4.86 1.01 16.87
C CYS A 217 -3.93 2.22 17.11
N ARG A 218 -4.02 3.25 16.25
CA ARG A 218 -3.10 4.39 16.18
C ARG A 218 -1.62 3.95 16.26
N ASN A 219 -1.30 2.88 15.55
CA ASN A 219 0.03 2.29 15.49
C ASN A 219 0.28 1.79 14.06
N LEU A 220 1.15 2.47 13.33
CA LEU A 220 1.40 2.20 11.91
C LEU A 220 1.98 0.80 11.65
N ALA A 221 2.67 0.22 12.64
CA ALA A 221 3.22 -1.12 12.53
C ALA A 221 2.14 -2.19 12.31
N VAL A 222 0.92 -1.97 12.80
CA VAL A 222 -0.19 -2.92 12.70
C VAL A 222 -0.71 -3.05 11.27
N PRO A 223 -1.21 -1.98 10.60
CA PRO A 223 -1.64 -2.09 9.21
C PRO A 223 -0.48 -2.44 8.28
N ALA A 224 0.76 -2.01 8.57
CA ALA A 224 1.93 -2.37 7.75
C ALA A 224 2.19 -3.89 7.75
N ALA A 225 2.11 -4.52 8.93
CA ALA A 225 2.27 -5.97 9.06
C ALA A 225 1.11 -6.72 8.39
N ILE A 226 -0.14 -6.26 8.59
CA ILE A 226 -1.32 -6.85 7.94
C ILE A 226 -1.19 -6.79 6.42
N HIS A 227 -0.82 -5.62 5.88
CA HIS A 227 -0.65 -5.40 4.46
C HIS A 227 0.46 -6.30 3.89
N GLY A 228 1.65 -6.29 4.49
CA GLY A 228 2.76 -7.16 4.04
C GLY A 228 2.40 -8.64 4.06
N LEU A 229 1.69 -9.11 5.09
CA LEU A 229 1.24 -10.50 5.19
C LEU A 229 0.12 -10.83 4.19
N PHE A 230 -0.80 -9.91 3.94
CA PHE A 230 -1.85 -10.09 2.94
C PHE A 230 -1.24 -10.27 1.54
N ASN A 231 -0.28 -9.43 1.17
CA ASN A 231 0.47 -9.57 -0.07
C ASN A 231 1.28 -10.87 -0.11
N THR A 232 1.87 -11.28 1.01
CA THR A 232 2.58 -12.57 1.12
C THR A 232 1.67 -13.74 0.81
N VAL A 233 0.43 -13.75 1.31
CA VAL A 233 -0.56 -14.79 0.98
C VAL A 233 -0.87 -14.78 -0.52
N GLN A 234 -1.06 -13.61 -1.12
CA GLN A 234 -1.31 -13.50 -2.58
C GLN A 234 -0.12 -14.01 -3.40
N PHE A 235 1.12 -13.67 -3.03
CA PHE A 235 2.32 -14.16 -3.73
C PHE A 235 2.52 -15.66 -3.55
N ALA A 236 2.26 -16.20 -2.35
CA ALA A 236 2.32 -17.64 -2.11
C ALA A 236 1.27 -18.39 -2.94
N ALA A 237 0.05 -17.85 -3.04
CA ALA A 237 -1.00 -18.41 -3.88
C ALA A 237 -0.62 -18.35 -5.37
N ALA A 238 -0.13 -17.21 -5.86
CA ALA A 238 0.34 -17.07 -7.23
C ALA A 238 1.46 -18.06 -7.56
N TYR A 239 2.47 -18.18 -6.67
CA TYR A 239 3.53 -19.18 -6.81
C TYR A 239 2.99 -20.60 -6.91
N ALA A 240 2.08 -20.97 -6.01
CA ALA A 240 1.52 -22.31 -5.94
C ALA A 240 0.70 -22.66 -7.20
N THR A 241 -0.10 -21.71 -7.69
CA THR A 241 -0.87 -21.87 -8.93
C THR A 241 0.05 -21.97 -10.15
N THR A 242 1.01 -21.04 -10.32
CA THR A 242 1.88 -21.02 -11.51
C THR A 242 2.81 -22.24 -11.58
N THR A 243 3.21 -22.80 -10.45
CA THR A 243 4.05 -24.01 -10.40
C THR A 243 3.26 -25.32 -10.45
N GLY A 244 1.92 -25.26 -10.42
CA GLY A 244 1.05 -26.44 -10.36
C GLY A 244 1.10 -27.19 -9.02
N LEU A 245 1.65 -26.58 -7.96
CA LEU A 245 1.60 -27.13 -6.60
C LEU A 245 0.16 -27.21 -6.08
N VAL A 246 -0.69 -26.33 -6.57
CA VAL A 246 -2.14 -26.39 -6.41
C VAL A 246 -2.72 -26.34 -7.81
N GLY A 247 -3.09 -27.51 -8.34
CA GLY A 247 -3.83 -27.64 -9.59
C GLY A 247 -5.32 -27.35 -9.41
N PRO A 248 -6.09 -27.22 -10.50
CA PRO A 248 -7.53 -26.88 -10.45
C PRO A 248 -8.34 -27.82 -9.56
#